data_AF-A0A4Q3SGW5-F1
#
_entry.id   AF-A0A4Q3SGW5-F1
#
_cell.length_a   1.000
_cell.length_b   1.000
_cell.length_c   1.000
_cell.angle_alpha   90.00
_cell.angle_beta   90.00
_cell.angle_gamma   90.00
#
_symmetry.space_group_name_H-M   'P 1'
#
loop_
_entity.id
_entity.type
_entity.pdbx_description
1 polymer ?
#
loop_
_entity_poly.entity_id
_entity_poly.type
_entity_poly.pdbx_seq_one_letter_code
_entity_poly.pdbx_strand_id
1 'polypeptide(L)'
;MTYKPLGVFRTLLALVVIGQHVRVVGPDWMNHGELWIGSAAVLVFFALSGQVITEAAETFYARRPVPFAVNRAIRIVPQFVVALILSAGLHLLLGPSFFPNSFANADFATMFSPVNLVLNAFSILPGFHPHYAFVPYTWAIVIEVIFYGALFLGLFASLWMGAKWVRRGLLAGA
;
A
#
# COMPACT_ATOMS: atom_id res chain seq x y z
N MET A 1 -14.28 4.31 23.53
CA MET A 1 -13.73 5.23 22.52
C MET A 1 -14.33 4.90 21.16
N THR A 2 -15.09 5.82 20.58
CA THR A 2 -15.95 5.56 19.41
C THR A 2 -15.16 5.70 18.11
N TYR A 3 -14.59 4.59 17.64
CA TYR A 3 -13.69 4.47 16.46
C TYR A 3 -14.35 4.70 15.08
N LYS A 4 -15.61 5.13 15.01
CA LYS A 4 -16.45 5.07 13.80
C LYS A 4 -16.31 6.21 12.77
N PRO A 5 -16.10 7.49 13.13
CA PRO A 5 -16.23 8.58 12.14
C PRO A 5 -15.10 8.59 11.09
N LEU A 6 -13.87 8.27 11.50
CA LEU A 6 -12.73 8.20 10.57
C LEU A 6 -12.81 7.00 9.61
N GLY A 7 -13.49 5.92 10.01
CA GLY A 7 -13.71 4.76 9.14
C GLY A 7 -14.63 5.10 7.97
N VAL A 8 -15.79 5.69 8.26
CA VAL A 8 -16.77 6.12 7.24
C VAL A 8 -16.15 7.14 6.28
N PHE A 9 -15.41 8.10 6.81
CA PHE A 9 -14.77 9.12 5.97
C PHE A 9 -13.70 8.52 5.05
N ARG A 10 -12.90 7.54 5.49
CA ARG A 10 -12.00 6.79 4.60
C ARG A 10 -12.74 6.04 3.50
N THR A 11 -13.89 5.44 3.82
CA THR A 11 -14.72 4.76 2.83
C THR A 11 -15.23 5.75 1.78
N LEU A 12 -15.71 6.92 2.20
CA LEU A 12 -16.15 7.98 1.28
C LEU A 12 -15.00 8.45 0.38
N LEU A 13 -13.81 8.69 0.95
CA LEU A 13 -12.63 9.06 0.16
C LEU A 13 -12.25 7.95 -0.83
N ALA A 14 -12.29 6.68 -0.43
CA ALA A 14 -12.03 5.56 -1.32
C ALA A 14 -13.02 5.51 -2.50
N LEU A 15 -14.31 5.79 -2.25
CA LEU A 15 -15.31 5.89 -3.33
C LEU A 15 -15.00 7.04 -4.29
N VAL A 16 -14.54 8.19 -3.80
CA VAL A 16 -14.10 9.32 -4.64
C VAL A 16 -12.89 8.92 -5.49
N VAL A 17 -11.93 8.20 -4.92
CA VAL A 17 -10.76 7.68 -5.64
C VAL A 17 -11.17 6.67 -6.71
N ILE A 18 -12.11 5.75 -6.42
CA ILE A 18 -12.66 4.83 -7.40
C ILE A 18 -13.32 5.61 -8.54
N GLY A 19 -14.16 6.59 -8.21
CA GLY A 19 -14.82 7.47 -9.19
C GLY A 19 -13.82 8.15 -10.13
N GLN A 20 -12.70 8.65 -9.61
CA GLN A 20 -11.62 9.20 -10.45
C GLN A 20 -11.00 8.14 -11.37
N HIS A 21 -10.86 6.89 -10.91
CA HIS A 21 -10.25 5.83 -11.70
C HIS A 21 -11.19 5.25 -12.77
N VAL A 22 -12.51 5.45 -12.67
CA VAL A 22 -13.47 5.06 -13.73
C VAL A 22 -13.09 5.64 -15.09
N ARG A 23 -12.47 6.82 -15.17
CA ARG A 23 -11.97 7.36 -16.45
C ARG A 23 -10.89 6.49 -17.10
N VAL A 24 -10.11 5.78 -16.30
CA VAL A 24 -8.99 4.96 -16.75
C VAL A 24 -9.50 3.56 -17.07
N VAL A 25 -10.35 2.99 -16.21
CA VAL A 25 -10.79 1.57 -16.26
C VAL A 25 -12.18 1.35 -16.86
N GLY A 26 -13.00 2.39 -16.95
CA GLY A 26 -14.38 2.33 -17.42
C GLY A 26 -14.52 2.56 -18.93
N PRO A 27 -15.71 2.27 -19.49
CA PRO A 27 -16.03 2.56 -20.88
C PRO A 27 -15.91 4.06 -21.20
N ASP A 28 -15.62 4.40 -22.46
CA ASP A 28 -15.40 5.80 -22.91
C ASP A 28 -16.55 6.76 -22.54
N TRP A 29 -17.80 6.26 -22.51
CA TRP A 29 -18.98 7.04 -22.14
C TRP A 29 -19.04 7.43 -20.65
N MET A 30 -18.25 6.79 -19.79
CA MET A 30 -18.08 7.15 -18.37
C MET A 30 -16.91 8.12 -18.13
N ASN A 31 -16.30 8.65 -19.19
CA ASN A 31 -15.20 9.60 -19.06
C ASN A 31 -15.74 11.00 -18.69
N HIS A 32 -15.51 11.43 -17.45
CA HIS A 32 -15.98 12.70 -16.90
C HIS A 32 -14.89 13.80 -16.80
N GLY A 33 -13.74 13.63 -17.45
CA GLY A 33 -12.63 14.60 -17.44
C GLY A 33 -11.73 14.53 -16.19
N GLU A 34 -10.84 15.52 -16.02
CA GLU A 34 -9.89 15.57 -14.90
C GLU A 34 -10.58 16.01 -13.59
N LEU A 35 -10.96 15.02 -12.79
CA LEU A 35 -11.46 15.25 -11.44
C LEU A 35 -10.30 15.38 -10.45
N TRP A 36 -9.78 16.59 -10.25
CA TRP A 36 -8.72 16.90 -9.27
C TRP A 36 -9.06 16.45 -7.84
N ILE A 37 -10.35 16.29 -7.53
CA ILE A 37 -10.85 15.93 -6.21
C ILE A 37 -10.40 14.54 -5.75
N GLY A 38 -10.18 13.58 -6.66
CA GLY A 38 -9.74 12.25 -6.26
C GLY A 38 -8.26 12.21 -5.89
N SER A 39 -7.40 13.01 -6.53
CA SER A 39 -6.00 13.17 -6.13
C SER A 39 -5.89 13.78 -4.73
N ALA A 40 -6.71 14.78 -4.42
CA ALA A 40 -6.84 15.31 -3.06
C ALA A 40 -7.39 14.24 -2.10
N ALA A 41 -8.36 13.43 -2.52
CA ALA A 41 -8.91 12.36 -1.70
C ALA A 41 -7.88 11.29 -1.33
N VAL A 42 -6.95 10.94 -2.23
CA VAL A 42 -5.84 10.02 -1.92
C VAL A 42 -4.94 10.61 -0.82
N LEU A 43 -4.60 11.90 -0.90
CA LEU A 43 -3.78 12.55 0.11
C LEU A 43 -4.46 12.52 1.48
N VAL A 44 -5.74 12.90 1.54
CA VAL A 44 -6.51 12.89 2.79
C VAL A 44 -6.65 11.45 3.33
N PHE A 45 -6.85 10.47 2.44
CA PHE A 45 -6.92 9.06 2.83
C PHE A 45 -5.62 8.60 3.50
N PHE A 46 -4.46 8.95 2.94
CA PHE A 46 -3.16 8.61 3.53
C PHE A 46 -2.91 9.36 4.84
N ALA A 47 -3.24 10.66 4.93
CA ALA A 47 -3.07 11.43 6.16
C ALA A 47 -3.86 10.83 7.32
N LEU A 48 -5.13 10.48 7.09
CA LEU A 48 -5.99 9.87 8.10
C LEU A 48 -5.52 8.46 8.47
N SER A 49 -5.13 7.66 7.48
CA SER A 49 -4.60 6.32 7.72
C SER A 49 -3.31 6.38 8.54
N GLY A 50 -2.44 7.35 8.25
CA GLY A 50 -1.23 7.69 9.00
C GLY A 50 -1.52 8.02 10.46
N GLN A 51 -2.49 8.89 10.74
CA GLN A 51 -2.86 9.21 12.12
C GLN A 51 -3.29 7.96 12.92
N VAL A 52 -4.23 7.18 12.38
CA VAL A 52 -4.78 6.02 13.11
C VAL A 52 -3.75 4.91 13.29
N ILE A 53 -2.87 4.71 12.31
CA ILE A 53 -1.83 3.70 12.44
C ILE A 53 -0.75 4.11 13.45
N THR A 54 -0.42 5.41 13.54
CA THR A 54 0.51 5.95 14.54
C THR A 54 -0.08 5.80 15.94
N GLU A 55 -1.34 6.18 16.15
CA GLU A 55 -2.03 5.99 17.44
C GLU A 55 -2.07 4.52 17.85
N ALA A 56 -2.36 3.62 16.90
CA ALA A 56 -2.33 2.19 17.15
C ALA A 56 -0.92 1.67 17.47
N ALA A 57 0.12 2.21 16.80
CA ALA A 57 1.51 1.85 17.03
C ALA A 57 1.95 2.24 18.45
N GLU A 58 1.60 3.44 18.91
CA GLU A 58 1.89 3.92 20.26
C GLU A 58 1.10 3.16 21.34
N THR A 59 -0.19 2.92 21.10
CA THR A 59 -1.07 2.32 22.11
C THR A 59 -0.87 0.82 22.27
N PHE A 60 -0.78 0.08 21.17
CA PHE A 60 -0.79 -1.40 21.19
C PHE A 60 0.58 -2.03 20.92
N TYR A 61 1.48 -1.29 20.28
CA TYR A 61 2.78 -1.80 19.84
C TYR A 61 3.98 -1.08 20.47
N ALA A 62 3.76 -0.30 21.52
CA ALA A 62 4.84 0.28 22.31
C ALA A 62 5.89 -0.77 22.63
N ARG A 63 7.15 -0.50 22.29
CA ARG A 63 8.29 -1.41 22.52
C ARG A 63 8.19 -2.77 21.82
N ARG A 64 7.28 -2.95 20.85
CA ARG A 64 7.04 -4.20 20.12
C ARG A 64 7.10 -3.99 18.59
N PRO A 65 8.26 -3.59 18.04
CA PRO A 65 8.40 -3.29 16.61
C PRO A 65 8.17 -4.50 15.72
N VAL A 66 8.68 -5.69 16.08
CA VAL A 66 8.51 -6.91 15.26
C VAL A 66 7.04 -7.34 15.16
N PRO A 67 6.27 -7.45 16.27
CA PRO A 67 4.83 -7.71 16.19
C PRO A 67 4.05 -6.67 15.40
N PHE A 68 4.47 -5.40 15.39
CA PHE A 68 3.87 -4.38 14.51
C PHE A 68 4.10 -4.74 13.04
N ALA A 69 5.35 -4.95 12.63
CA ALA A 69 5.69 -5.25 11.23
C ALA A 69 5.00 -6.52 10.72
N VAL A 70 4.99 -7.60 11.51
CA VAL A 70 4.34 -8.87 11.14
C VAL A 70 2.84 -8.69 10.94
N ASN A 71 2.15 -7.98 11.86
CA ASN A 71 0.72 -7.74 11.70
C ASN A 71 0.39 -6.91 10.46
N ARG A 72 1.26 -5.96 10.09
CA ARG A 72 1.08 -5.18 8.87
C ARG A 72 1.38 -5.99 7.61
N ALA A 73 2.39 -6.86 7.64
CA ALA A 73 2.66 -7.79 6.55
C ALA A 73 1.48 -8.74 6.32
N ILE A 74 0.92 -9.35 7.38
CA ILE A 74 -0.26 -10.23 7.30
C ILE A 74 -1.48 -9.51 6.77
N ARG A 75 -1.61 -8.20 7.02
CA ARG A 75 -2.71 -7.40 6.48
C ARG A 75 -2.59 -7.18 4.97
N ILE A 76 -1.40 -6.84 4.47
CA ILE A 76 -1.22 -6.43 3.08
C ILE A 76 -0.94 -7.63 2.16
N VAL A 77 0.01 -8.49 2.53
CA VAL A 77 0.59 -9.50 1.63
C VAL A 77 -0.47 -10.47 1.08
N PRO A 78 -1.39 -11.04 1.89
CA PRO A 78 -2.38 -11.97 1.35
C PRO A 78 -3.32 -11.32 0.33
N GLN A 79 -3.76 -10.09 0.60
CA GLN A 79 -4.65 -9.35 -0.30
C GLN A 79 -3.96 -9.01 -1.61
N PHE A 80 -2.70 -8.58 -1.53
CA PHE A 80 -1.87 -8.32 -2.70
C PHE A 80 -1.66 -9.57 -3.56
N VAL A 81 -1.30 -10.70 -2.92
CA VAL A 81 -1.08 -11.97 -3.63
C VAL A 81 -2.35 -12.41 -4.35
N VAL A 82 -3.52 -12.32 -3.71
CA VAL A 82 -4.81 -12.63 -4.35
C VAL A 82 -5.06 -11.71 -5.54
N ALA A 83 -4.89 -10.40 -5.39
CA ALA A 83 -5.07 -9.44 -6.48
C ALA A 83 -4.12 -9.71 -7.65
N LEU A 84 -2.87 -10.05 -7.37
CA LEU A 84 -1.86 -10.37 -8.37
C LEU A 84 -2.20 -11.66 -9.13
N ILE A 85 -2.57 -12.74 -8.41
CA ILE A 85 -2.95 -14.02 -9.03
C ILE A 85 -4.20 -13.84 -9.89
N LEU A 86 -5.24 -13.16 -9.37
CA LEU A 86 -6.46 -12.92 -10.13
C LEU A 86 -6.19 -12.09 -11.37
N SER A 87 -5.40 -11.01 -11.26
CA SER A 87 -5.07 -10.17 -12.40
C SER A 87 -4.24 -10.93 -13.44
N ALA A 88 -3.15 -11.58 -13.04
CA ALA A 88 -2.32 -12.37 -13.94
C ALA A 88 -3.12 -13.52 -14.61
N GLY A 89 -4.00 -14.17 -13.85
CA GLY A 89 -4.90 -15.21 -14.36
C GLY A 89 -5.89 -14.68 -15.40
N LEU A 90 -6.49 -13.51 -15.17
CA LEU A 90 -7.37 -12.87 -16.17
C LEU A 90 -6.61 -12.50 -17.44
N HIS A 91 -5.37 -12.01 -17.33
CA HIS A 91 -4.53 -11.72 -18.49
C HIS A 91 -4.20 -12.99 -19.29
N LEU A 92 -3.96 -14.11 -18.61
CA LEU A 92 -3.71 -15.40 -19.23
C LEU A 92 -4.95 -15.95 -19.95
N LEU A 93 -6.14 -15.78 -19.36
CA LEU A 93 -7.40 -16.32 -19.89
C LEU A 93 -7.96 -15.50 -21.06
N LEU A 94 -7.89 -14.17 -20.98
CA LEU A 94 -8.55 -13.26 -21.92
C LEU A 94 -7.61 -12.77 -23.03
N GLY A 95 -6.30 -12.83 -22.78
CA GLY A 95 -5.27 -12.36 -23.70
C GLY A 95 -5.17 -10.83 -23.79
N PRO A 96 -4.10 -10.29 -24.40
CA PRO A 96 -3.83 -8.85 -24.44
C PRO A 96 -4.89 -8.05 -25.23
N SER A 97 -5.47 -8.66 -26.26
CA SER A 97 -6.44 -8.01 -27.16
C SER A 97 -7.81 -7.76 -26.55
N PHE A 98 -8.11 -8.38 -25.39
CA PHE A 98 -9.36 -8.16 -24.68
C PHE A 98 -9.38 -6.85 -23.89
N PHE A 99 -8.22 -6.40 -23.41
CA PHE A 99 -8.12 -5.21 -22.59
C PHE A 99 -8.04 -3.96 -23.46
N PRO A 100 -8.67 -2.84 -23.06
CA PRO A 100 -8.49 -1.56 -23.74
C PRO A 100 -6.99 -1.25 -23.86
N ASN A 101 -6.58 -0.68 -24.99
CA ASN A 101 -5.16 -0.44 -25.30
C ASN A 101 -4.40 0.32 -24.18
N SER A 102 -5.09 1.12 -23.36
CA SER A 102 -4.49 1.80 -22.19
C SER A 102 -3.97 0.87 -21.09
N PHE A 103 -4.50 -0.35 -20.96
CA PHE A 103 -4.11 -1.32 -19.93
C PHE A 103 -3.08 -2.32 -20.40
N ALA A 104 -3.19 -2.82 -21.63
CA ALA A 104 -2.35 -3.88 -22.18
C ALA A 104 -1.36 -3.34 -23.23
N ASN A 105 -0.55 -2.33 -22.86
CA ASN A 105 0.48 -1.76 -23.74
C ASN A 105 1.74 -2.63 -23.92
N ALA A 106 1.68 -3.91 -23.54
CA ALA A 106 2.80 -4.84 -23.67
C ALA A 106 2.36 -6.11 -24.40
N ASP A 107 3.30 -6.74 -25.11
CA ASP A 107 3.05 -8.05 -25.69
C ASP A 107 3.04 -9.14 -24.61
N PHE A 108 2.42 -10.27 -24.94
CA PHE A 108 2.28 -11.39 -24.01
C PHE A 108 3.64 -11.91 -23.50
N ALA A 109 4.66 -11.89 -24.37
CA ALA A 109 6.01 -12.31 -24.04
C ALA A 109 6.66 -11.41 -22.97
N THR A 110 6.47 -10.08 -23.05
CA THR A 110 6.96 -9.17 -22.01
C THR A 110 6.19 -9.32 -20.71
N MET A 111 4.86 -9.43 -20.78
CA MET A 111 3.98 -9.58 -19.61
C MET A 111 4.37 -10.79 -18.76
N PHE A 112 4.59 -11.95 -19.37
CA PHE A 112 4.88 -13.20 -18.68
C PHE A 112 6.37 -13.59 -18.69
N SER A 113 7.26 -12.66 -19.04
CA SER A 113 8.70 -12.90 -18.91
C SER A 113 9.07 -13.21 -17.44
N PRO A 114 10.04 -14.11 -17.18
CA PRO A 114 10.44 -14.45 -15.82
C PRO A 114 10.84 -13.23 -14.99
N VAL A 115 11.51 -12.25 -15.61
CA VAL A 115 11.90 -10.99 -14.99
C VAL A 115 10.67 -10.17 -14.59
N ASN A 116 9.68 -10.01 -15.48
CA ASN A 116 8.47 -9.24 -15.17
C ASN A 116 7.63 -9.91 -14.06
N LEU A 117 7.58 -11.24 -14.02
CA LEU A 117 6.89 -11.98 -12.95
C LEU A 117 7.54 -11.74 -11.59
N VAL A 118 8.87 -11.79 -11.51
CA VAL A 118 9.60 -11.49 -10.27
C VAL A 118 9.38 -10.03 -9.86
N LEU A 119 9.49 -9.09 -10.79
CA LEU A 119 9.26 -7.67 -10.49
C LEU A 119 7.83 -7.40 -10.01
N ASN A 120 6.82 -8.10 -10.57
CA ASN A 120 5.45 -8.00 -10.07
C ASN A 120 5.31 -8.61 -8.68
N ALA A 121 5.92 -9.76 -8.41
CA ALA A 121 5.88 -10.39 -7.07
C ALA A 121 6.46 -9.48 -5.97
N PHE A 122 7.48 -8.68 -6.30
CA PHE A 122 8.10 -7.74 -5.37
C PHE A 122 7.61 -6.30 -5.52
N SER A 123 6.66 -6.00 -6.41
CA SER A 123 6.19 -4.62 -6.69
C SER A 123 5.55 -3.91 -5.49
N ILE A 124 5.20 -4.66 -4.44
CA ILE A 124 4.78 -4.14 -3.13
C ILE A 124 5.92 -3.43 -2.36
N LEU A 125 7.17 -3.75 -2.67
CA LEU A 125 8.35 -3.16 -2.05
C LEU A 125 8.83 -1.94 -2.86
N PRO A 126 9.34 -0.89 -2.18
CA PRO A 126 9.92 0.25 -2.87
C PRO A 126 11.13 -0.16 -3.72
N GLY A 127 11.21 0.37 -4.94
CA GLY A 127 12.32 0.13 -5.88
C GLY A 127 12.08 -1.00 -6.89
N PHE A 128 10.99 -1.76 -6.77
CA PHE A 128 10.62 -2.79 -7.74
C PHE A 128 9.56 -2.26 -8.70
N HIS A 129 9.94 -2.09 -9.97
CA HIS A 129 9.09 -1.54 -11.01
C HIS A 129 8.97 -2.54 -12.16
N PRO A 130 7.84 -3.28 -12.28
CA PRO A 130 7.65 -4.19 -13.40
C PRO A 130 7.50 -3.42 -14.72
N HIS A 131 7.99 -4.02 -15.80
CA HIS A 131 7.80 -3.50 -17.16
C HIS A 131 6.33 -3.46 -17.55
N TYR A 132 5.58 -4.45 -17.09
CA TYR A 132 4.13 -4.51 -17.17
C TYR A 132 3.54 -4.83 -15.80
N ALA A 133 2.80 -3.89 -15.21
CA ALA A 133 2.18 -4.06 -13.91
C ALA A 133 0.83 -4.77 -14.04
N PHE A 134 0.73 -6.02 -13.56
CA PHE A 134 -0.56 -6.71 -13.48
C PHE A 134 -1.53 -5.99 -12.53
N VAL A 135 -1.01 -5.30 -11.52
CA VAL A 135 -1.79 -4.46 -10.60
C VAL A 135 -1.27 -3.02 -10.73
N PRO A 136 -1.85 -2.19 -11.62
CA PRO A 136 -1.35 -0.84 -11.92
C PRO A 136 -1.28 0.09 -10.69
N TYR A 137 -2.15 -0.12 -9.72
CA TYR A 137 -2.28 0.73 -8.53
C TYR A 137 -1.45 0.25 -7.33
N THR A 138 -0.48 -0.65 -7.55
CA THR A 138 0.40 -1.15 -6.48
C THR A 138 1.20 -0.04 -5.80
N TRP A 139 1.42 1.09 -6.47
CA TRP A 139 2.09 2.26 -5.90
C TRP A 139 1.48 2.72 -4.57
N ALA A 140 0.15 2.62 -4.40
CA ALA A 140 -0.51 3.01 -3.16
C ALA A 140 -0.10 2.09 -1.99
N ILE A 141 0.12 0.81 -2.29
CA ILE A 141 0.61 -0.17 -1.31
C ILE A 141 2.07 0.10 -0.96
N VAL A 142 2.90 0.48 -1.94
CA VAL A 142 4.30 0.86 -1.70
C VAL A 142 4.38 2.04 -0.73
N ILE A 143 3.53 3.05 -0.89
CA ILE A 143 3.44 4.19 0.05
C ILE A 143 3.06 3.71 1.45
N GLU A 144 2.10 2.79 1.57
CA GLU A 144 1.70 2.19 2.85
C GLU A 144 2.86 1.41 3.51
N VAL A 145 3.61 0.64 2.73
CA VAL A 145 4.82 -0.07 3.18
C VAL A 145 5.89 0.91 3.67
N ILE A 146 6.09 2.04 2.98
CA ILE A 146 7.02 3.09 3.42
C ILE A 146 6.58 3.68 4.76
N PHE A 147 5.29 4.01 4.94
CA PHE A 147 4.79 4.51 6.22
C PHE A 147 4.97 3.50 7.35
N TYR A 148 4.70 2.22 7.10
CA TYR A 148 4.89 1.17 8.09
C TYR A 148 6.37 0.94 8.40
N GLY A 149 7.25 1.02 7.40
CA GLY A 149 8.69 1.00 7.59
C GLY A 149 9.17 2.14 8.48
N ALA A 150 8.71 3.37 8.22
CA ALA A 150 9.05 4.54 9.03
C ALA A 150 8.62 4.37 10.50
N LEU A 151 7.40 3.88 10.74
CA LEU A 151 6.91 3.61 12.10
C LEU A 151 7.65 2.47 12.79
N PHE A 152 7.98 1.41 12.07
CA PHE A 152 8.80 0.32 12.59
C PHE A 152 10.16 0.83 13.05
N LEU A 153 10.83 1.65 12.24
CA LEU A 153 12.10 2.28 12.59
C LEU A 153 11.96 3.21 13.80
N GLY A 154 10.87 3.98 13.89
CA GLY A 154 10.57 4.81 15.06
C GLY A 154 10.42 4.01 16.35
N LEU A 155 9.63 2.93 16.32
CA LEU A 155 9.46 2.03 17.47
C LEU A 155 10.80 1.36 17.85
N PHE A 156 11.59 0.94 16.87
CA PHE A 156 12.90 0.36 17.12
C PHE A 156 13.88 1.37 17.73
N ALA A 157 13.91 2.59 17.23
CA ALA A 157 14.70 3.68 17.80
C ALA A 157 14.29 3.99 19.25
N SER A 158 12.98 3.98 19.57
CA SER A 158 12.50 4.19 20.94
C SER A 158 13.01 3.14 21.93
N LEU A 159 13.12 1.88 21.50
CA LEU A 159 13.69 0.80 22.31
C LEU A 159 15.16 1.05 22.60
N TRP A 160 15.91 1.43 21.57
CA TRP A 160 17.34 1.69 21.68
C TRP A 160 17.64 2.89 22.59
N MET A 161 16.85 3.96 22.47
CA MET A 161 16.95 5.12 23.36
C MET A 161 16.60 4.76 24.80
N GLY A 162 15.49 4.06 25.03
CA GLY A 162 15.09 3.63 26.38
C GLY A 162 16.15 2.75 27.07
N ALA A 163 16.80 1.86 26.31
CA ALA A 163 17.88 1.01 26.83
C ALA A 163 19.12 1.83 27.26
N LYS A 164 19.48 2.88 26.52
CA LYS A 164 20.59 3.78 26.87
C LYS A 164 20.33 4.56 28.15
N TRP A 165 19.10 5.04 28.36
CA TRP A 165 18.74 5.77 29.58
C TRP A 165 18.79 4.89 30.82
N VAL A 166 18.25 3.67 30.74
CA VAL A 166 18.35 2.68 31.84
C VAL A 166 19.81 2.37 32.17
N ARG A 167 20.66 2.16 31.15
CA ARG A 167 22.09 1.88 31.36
C ARG A 167 22.84 3.07 31.97
N ARG A 168 22.53 4.32 31.57
CA ARG A 168 23.12 5.52 32.18
C ARG A 168 22.68 5.73 33.63
N GLY A 169 21.42 5.49 33.96
CA GLY A 169 20.92 5.57 35.33
C GLY A 169 21.59 4.55 36.26
N LEU A 170 21.83 3.33 35.78
CA LEU A 170 22.55 2.29 36.55
C LEU A 170 24.04 2.63 36.78
N LEU A 171 24.69 3.30 35.83
CA LEU A 171 26.10 3.71 35.95
C LEU A 171 26.31 5.00 36.77
N ALA A 172 25.28 5.83 36.92
CA ALA A 172 25.34 7.05 37.72
C ALA A 172 24.97 6.83 39.20
N GLY A 173 24.45 5.65 39.54
CA GLY A 173 24.08 5.25 40.90
C GLY A 173 25.01 4.22 41.56
N ALA A 174 26.15 3.91 40.93
CA ALA A 174 27.22 3.03 41.44
C ALA A 174 28.49 3.86 41.65
#